data_AF-A0A7T8KJK8-F1
#
_entry.id   AF-A0A7T8KJK8-F1
#
_cell.length_a   1.000
_cell.length_b   1.000
_cell.length_c   1.000
_cell.angle_alpha   90.00
_cell.angle_beta   90.00
_cell.angle_gamma   90.00
#
_symmetry.space_group_name_H-M   'P 1'
#
loop_
_entity.id
_entity.type
_entity.pdbx_description
1 polymer ?
#
loop_
_entity_poly.entity_id
_entity_poly.type
_entity_poly.pdbx_seq_one_letter_code
_entity_poly.pdbx_strand_id
1 'polypeptide(L)'
;GNTQVSELLGSTEEGLLKLRQQLKDTRDPRAVVDRAFRRSSSARKARNPDLIRKVSDIFEHDPSWSIRMSPRSVDVSHVIVLACVNEDLRCHSYKLK
;
A
#
# COMPACT_ATOMS: atom_id res chain seq x y z
N GLY A 1 -20.65 -14.76 -18.87
CA GLY A 1 -20.82 -13.55 -18.02
C GLY A 1 -19.51 -13.19 -17.35
N ASN A 2 -19.34 -11.99 -16.78
CA ASN A 2 -18.07 -11.56 -16.15
C ASN A 2 -17.53 -12.56 -15.11
N THR A 3 -18.41 -13.29 -14.44
CA THR A 3 -18.13 -14.37 -13.50
C THR A 3 -17.27 -15.49 -14.10
N GLN A 4 -17.64 -16.02 -15.27
CA GLN A 4 -16.86 -17.07 -15.95
C GLN A 4 -15.46 -16.59 -16.36
N VAL A 5 -15.35 -15.32 -16.74
CA VAL A 5 -14.05 -14.70 -17.10
C VAL A 5 -13.20 -14.49 -15.84
N SER A 6 -13.84 -14.19 -14.70
CA SER A 6 -13.18 -14.00 -13.40
C SER A 6 -12.57 -15.30 -12.88
N GLU A 7 -13.31 -16.40 -13.00
CA GLU A 7 -12.88 -17.74 -12.63
C GLU A 7 -11.74 -18.23 -13.53
N LEU A 8 -11.84 -18.05 -14.84
CA LEU A 8 -10.80 -18.45 -15.80
C LEU A 8 -9.48 -17.69 -15.64
N LEU A 9 -9.54 -16.42 -15.23
CA LEU A 9 -8.37 -15.56 -15.09
C LEU A 9 -7.84 -15.49 -13.65
N GLY A 10 -8.49 -16.18 -12.70
CA GLY A 10 -8.12 -16.11 -11.28
C GLY A 10 -8.18 -14.70 -10.71
N SER A 11 -9.07 -13.86 -11.22
CA SER A 11 -9.23 -12.45 -10.83
C SER A 11 -10.61 -12.24 -10.21
N THR A 12 -10.75 -11.22 -9.36
CA THR A 12 -12.06 -10.80 -8.87
C THR A 12 -12.90 -10.16 -9.99
N GLU A 13 -14.22 -10.27 -9.89
CA GLU A 13 -15.15 -9.60 -10.81
C GLU A 13 -14.96 -8.08 -10.83
N GLU A 14 -14.69 -7.47 -9.67
CA GLU A 14 -14.36 -6.04 -9.57
C GLU A 14 -13.08 -5.68 -10.34
N GLY A 15 -12.05 -6.54 -10.26
CA GLY A 15 -10.81 -6.38 -11.00
C GLY A 15 -11.06 -6.37 -12.51
N LEU A 16 -11.92 -7.27 -12.99
CA LEU A 16 -12.30 -7.32 -14.41
C LEU A 16 -13.13 -6.13 -14.87
N LEU A 17 -14.06 -5.65 -14.05
CA LEU A 17 -14.84 -4.44 -14.35
C LEU A 17 -13.92 -3.22 -14.48
N LYS A 18 -12.96 -3.06 -13.57
CA LYS A 18 -11.96 -1.99 -13.63
C LYS A 18 -11.10 -2.08 -14.88
N LEU A 19 -10.58 -3.27 -15.22
CA LEU A 19 -9.80 -3.49 -16.43
C LEU A 19 -10.60 -3.17 -17.70
N ARG A 20 -11.86 -3.59 -17.76
CA ARG A 20 -12.74 -3.28 -18.88
C ARG A 20 -13.00 -1.78 -19.03
N GLN A 21 -13.20 -1.07 -17.92
CA GLN A 21 -13.38 0.38 -17.96
C GLN A 21 -12.10 1.06 -18.45
N GLN A 22 -10.95 0.69 -17.90
CA GLN A 22 -9.66 1.25 -18.31
C GLN A 22 -9.37 0.99 -19.80
N LEU A 23 -9.74 -0.20 -20.30
CA LEU A 23 -9.58 -0.56 -21.71
C LEU A 23 -10.53 0.24 -22.61
N LYS A 24 -11.76 0.51 -22.17
CA LYS A 24 -12.68 1.41 -22.90
C LYS A 24 -12.11 2.82 -23.01
N ASP A 25 -11.50 3.32 -21.93
CA ASP A 25 -11.00 4.70 -21.85
C ASP A 25 -9.71 4.91 -22.66
N THR A 26 -8.82 3.91 -22.69
CA THR A 26 -7.52 4.04 -23.38
C THR A 26 -7.48 3.40 -24.76
N ARG A 27 -8.35 2.42 -25.04
CA ARG A 27 -8.32 1.55 -26.24
C ARG A 27 -6.98 0.84 -26.49
N ASP A 28 -6.05 0.87 -25.53
CA ASP A 28 -4.74 0.24 -25.61
C ASP A 28 -4.52 -0.65 -24.37
N PRO A 29 -4.56 -1.98 -24.54
CA PRO A 29 -4.30 -2.92 -23.44
C PRO A 29 -2.92 -2.74 -22.79
N ARG A 30 -1.89 -2.36 -23.57
CA ARG A 30 -0.54 -2.17 -23.04
C ARG A 30 -0.48 -0.93 -22.15
N ALA A 31 -1.15 0.15 -22.55
CA ALA A 31 -1.26 1.34 -21.70
C ALA A 31 -1.99 1.07 -20.37
N VAL A 32 -2.98 0.17 -20.35
CA VAL A 32 -3.66 -0.25 -19.10
C VAL A 32 -2.71 -1.03 -18.20
N VAL A 33 -1.98 -2.01 -18.75
CA VAL A 33 -0.99 -2.80 -18.01
C VAL A 33 0.15 -1.91 -17.50
N ASP A 34 0.68 -1.03 -18.34
CA ASP A 34 1.74 -0.08 -17.97
C ASP A 34 1.27 0.91 -16.91
N ARG A 35 0.01 1.36 -16.93
CA ARG A 35 -0.56 2.19 -15.85
C ARG A 35 -0.72 1.40 -14.56
N ALA A 36 -1.16 0.16 -14.62
CA ALA A 36 -1.27 -0.70 -13.45
C ALA A 36 0.12 -0.98 -12.84
N PHE A 37 1.11 -1.29 -13.68
CA PHE A 37 2.50 -1.48 -13.29
C PHE A 37 3.13 -0.18 -12.77
N ARG A 38 2.82 0.97 -13.37
CA ARG A 38 3.27 2.27 -12.87
C ARG A 38 2.64 2.59 -11.53
N ARG A 39 1.38 2.25 -11.28
CA ARG A 39 0.73 2.41 -9.96
C ARG A 39 1.35 1.51 -8.90
N SER A 40 1.76 0.29 -9.25
CA SER A 40 2.51 -0.57 -8.32
C SER A 40 3.96 -0.08 -8.13
N SER A 41 4.60 0.48 -9.17
CA SER A 41 5.96 1.04 -9.09
C SER A 41 6.03 2.45 -8.48
N SER A 42 4.95 3.23 -8.54
CA SER A 42 4.88 4.58 -7.93
C SER A 42 4.78 4.54 -6.41
N ALA A 43 4.75 3.33 -5.83
CA ALA A 43 4.66 3.08 -4.40
C ALA A 43 6.01 3.15 -3.66
N ARG A 44 7.10 3.64 -4.25
CA ARG A 44 8.29 4.02 -3.48
C ARG A 44 8.88 5.33 -3.95
N LYS A 45 8.28 6.44 -3.52
CA LYS A 45 9.11 7.59 -3.13
C LYS A 45 10.12 7.05 -2.11
N ALA A 46 11.40 7.38 -2.27
CA ALA A 46 12.50 6.84 -1.50
C ALA A 46 12.14 6.63 -0.01
N ARG A 47 12.41 5.43 0.51
CA ARG A 47 12.25 5.14 1.95
C ARG A 47 13.02 6.18 2.72
N ASN A 48 12.37 6.87 3.65
CA ASN A 48 13.00 7.86 4.50
C ASN A 48 13.50 7.16 5.78
N PRO A 49 14.81 6.92 5.95
CA PRO A 49 15.34 6.21 7.11
C PRO A 49 15.07 6.94 8.43
N ASP A 50 15.06 8.28 8.40
CA ASP A 50 14.80 9.10 9.57
C ASP A 50 13.35 8.94 10.04
N LEU A 51 12.41 8.86 9.10
CA LEU A 51 11.02 8.57 9.40
C LEU A 51 10.86 7.18 10.03
N ILE A 52 11.49 6.16 9.45
CA ILE A 52 11.44 4.79 9.95
C ILE A 52 11.99 4.72 11.37
N ARG A 53 13.16 5.32 11.61
CA ARG A 53 13.77 5.38 12.95
C ARG A 53 12.86 6.09 13.94
N LYS A 54 12.34 7.26 13.59
CA LYS A 54 11.46 8.05 14.46
C LYS A 54 10.17 7.33 14.83
N VAL A 55 9.57 6.61 13.89
CA VAL A 55 8.38 5.79 14.17
C VAL A 55 8.75 4.58 15.02
N SER A 56 9.90 3.93 14.77
CA SER A 56 10.42 2.85 15.60
C SER A 56 10.63 3.29 17.06
N ASP A 57 11.32 4.42 17.26
CA ASP A 57 11.61 4.97 18.58
C ASP A 57 10.30 5.26 19.35
N ILE A 58 9.27 5.78 18.68
CA ILE A 58 7.96 6.02 19.29
C ILE A 58 7.33 4.70 19.77
N PHE A 59 7.35 3.64 18.96
CA PHE A 59 6.79 2.35 19.36
C PHE A 59 7.59 1.67 20.48
N GLU A 60 8.91 1.86 20.51
CA GLU A 60 9.76 1.34 21.60
C GLU A 60 9.46 2.04 22.93
N HIS A 61 9.20 3.35 22.91
CA HIS A 61 8.93 4.12 24.13
C HIS A 61 7.45 4.10 24.55
N ASP A 62 6.52 3.97 23.59
CA ASP A 62 5.09 3.86 23.80
C ASP A 62 4.48 2.79 22.88
N PRO A 63 4.44 1.52 23.31
CA PRO A 63 3.81 0.44 22.55
C PRO A 63 2.30 0.60 22.37
N SER A 64 1.65 1.48 23.15
CA SER A 64 0.23 1.79 23.03
C SER A 64 -0.08 2.89 22.02
N TRP A 65 0.97 3.45 21.39
CA TRP A 65 0.85 4.55 20.45
C TRP A 65 -0.05 4.20 19.26
N SER A 66 -1.11 4.98 19.10
CA SER A 66 -2.10 4.78 18.04
C SER A 66 -1.70 5.54 16.78
N ILE A 67 -1.49 4.81 15.68
CA ILE A 67 -1.25 5.37 14.34
C ILE A 67 -2.39 6.32 13.92
N ARG A 68 -3.63 6.05 14.35
CA ARG A 68 -4.79 6.93 14.07
C ARG A 68 -4.71 8.27 14.80
N MET A 69 -4.01 8.30 15.93
CA MET A 69 -3.74 9.50 16.70
C MET A 69 -2.47 10.21 16.23
N SER A 70 -1.84 9.76 15.12
CA SER A 70 -0.59 10.27 14.52
C SER A 70 -0.42 11.76 14.79
N PRO A 71 0.31 12.11 15.87
CA PRO A 71 0.31 13.46 16.35
C PRO A 71 1.24 14.29 15.46
N ARG A 72 1.19 15.59 15.69
CA ARG A 72 2.20 16.60 15.38
C ARG A 72 3.67 16.18 15.63
N SER A 73 3.94 15.02 16.23
CA SER A 73 5.26 14.49 16.52
C SER A 73 6.04 14.06 15.28
N VAL A 74 5.40 13.50 14.24
CA VAL A 74 6.12 12.92 13.08
C VAL A 74 6.07 13.81 11.83
N ASP A 75 5.26 14.87 11.83
CA ASP A 75 5.09 15.83 10.72
C ASP A 75 4.85 15.18 9.35
N VAL A 76 4.16 14.04 9.34
CA VAL A 76 3.76 13.32 8.13
C VAL A 76 2.33 12.83 8.27
N SER A 77 1.67 12.57 7.14
CA SER A 77 0.30 12.08 7.15
C SER A 77 0.20 10.67 7.74
N HIS A 78 -0.93 10.37 8.38
CA HIS A 78 -1.19 9.06 8.98
C HIS A 78 -1.04 7.90 7.97
N VAL A 79 -1.35 8.14 6.68
CA VAL A 79 -1.21 7.14 5.60
C VAL A 79 0.25 6.75 5.42
N ILE A 80 1.17 7.72 5.51
CA ILE A 80 2.61 7.48 5.37
C ILE A 80 3.14 6.72 6.59
N VAL A 81 2.71 7.08 7.80
CA VAL A 81 3.06 6.34 9.03
C VAL A 81 2.55 4.90 8.94
N LEU A 82 1.31 4.69 8.50
CA LEU A 82 0.72 3.36 8.39
C LEU A 82 1.49 2.49 7.36
N ALA A 83 1.89 3.07 6.24
CA ALA A 83 2.74 2.39 5.26
C ALA A 83 4.11 2.04 5.87
N CYS A 84 4.78 2.99 6.53
CA CYS A 84 6.04 2.76 7.24
C CYS A 84 5.93 1.62 8.26
N VAL A 85 4.85 1.59 9.06
CA VAL A 85 4.64 0.51 10.03
C VAL A 85 4.42 -0.81 9.31
N ASN A 86 3.54 -0.86 8.31
CA ASN A 86 3.15 -2.13 7.69
C ASN A 86 4.23 -2.73 6.79
N GLU A 87 5.05 -1.90 6.16
CA GLU A 87 5.99 -2.30 5.11
C GLU A 87 7.45 -2.32 5.57
N ASP A 88 7.81 -1.47 6.54
CA ASP A 88 9.20 -1.31 6.99
C ASP A 88 9.41 -1.82 8.44
N LEU A 89 8.46 -1.61 9.35
CA LEU A 89 8.60 -2.00 10.77
C LEU A 89 7.94 -3.34 11.12
N ARG A 90 6.87 -3.76 10.43
CA ARG A 90 6.15 -5.03 10.69
C ARG A 90 6.99 -6.30 10.47
N CYS A 91 8.16 -6.19 9.84
CA CYS A 91 9.13 -7.28 9.78
C CYS A 91 9.79 -7.57 11.14
N HIS A 92 9.73 -6.65 12.11
CA HIS A 92 10.06 -6.92 13.51
C HIS A 92 8.85 -7.54 14.20
N SER A 93 8.55 -8.79 13.84
CA SER A 93 7.71 -9.64 14.66
C SER A 93 8.45 -9.86 15.98
N TYR A 94 8.13 -9.06 17.00
CA TYR A 94 8.52 -9.35 18.37
C TYR A 94 7.99 -10.76 18.69
N LYS A 95 8.90 -11.73 18.73
CA LYS A 95 8.65 -12.99 19.44
C LYS A 95 8.55 -12.60 20.92
N LEU A 96 7.33 -12.35 21.39
CA LEU A 96 7.06 -12.34 22.82
C LEU A 96 7.43 -13.74 23.33
N LYS A 97 8.49 -13.80 24.15
CA LYS A 97 8.78 -14.94 25.02
C LYS A 97 8.08 -14.73 26.35
#